data_AF-A0A1H6MMB2-F1
#
_entry.id   AF-A0A1H6MMB2-F1
#
_cell.length_a   1.000
_cell.length_b   1.000
_cell.length_c   1.000
_cell.angle_alpha   90.00
_cell.angle_beta   90.00
_cell.angle_gamma   90.00
#
_symmetry.space_group_name_H-M   'P 1'
#
loop_
_entity.id
_entity.type
_entity.pdbx_description
1 polymer ?
#
loop_
_entity_poly.entity_id
_entity_poly.type
_entity_poly.pdbx_seq_one_letter_code
_entity_poly.pdbx_strand_id
1 'polypeptide(L)'
;MSILLDKRELKKAAKELTLGKLTDVIETLNTVLAERQVEVELITQLEQLAKSQGFTLEQLGYKLNNDSLSTDSQDSPAKADKRPTKPKFKTINKDSQYFYVENGQLQLLRTHTMKKGLQERGIDVVPVTKVDKKYAKQIDGLIADATAQAVENFNAKVDAWNEWAAANAEEILTKK
;
A
#
# COMPACT_ATOMS: atom_id res chain seq x y z
N MET A 1 4.13 21.26 -19.69
CA MET A 1 3.03 20.70 -20.50
C MET A 1 3.65 19.86 -21.61
N SER A 2 3.01 18.76 -22.03
CA SER A 2 3.56 17.90 -23.10
C SER A 2 3.55 18.63 -24.44
N ILE A 3 4.66 18.54 -25.19
CA ILE A 3 4.83 19.18 -26.51
C ILE A 3 3.76 18.75 -27.54
N LEU A 4 3.14 17.58 -27.36
CA LEU A 4 2.08 17.05 -28.22
C LEU A 4 0.73 17.81 -28.05
N LEU A 5 0.56 18.53 -26.94
CA LEU A 5 -0.67 19.29 -26.65
C LEU A 5 -0.59 20.74 -27.14
N ASP A 6 0.62 21.29 -27.33
CA ASP A 6 0.81 22.62 -27.90
C ASP A 6 0.96 22.55 -29.43
N LYS A 7 -0.08 23.00 -30.14
CA LYS A 7 -0.14 23.00 -31.61
C LYS A 7 1.02 23.75 -32.26
N ARG A 8 1.54 24.81 -31.64
CA ARG A 8 2.62 25.63 -32.20
C ARG A 8 3.96 24.91 -32.04
N GLU A 9 4.22 24.35 -30.87
CA GLU A 9 5.45 23.60 -30.61
C GLU A 9 5.48 22.28 -31.41
N LEU A 10 4.36 21.56 -31.49
CA LEU A 10 4.22 20.35 -32.30
C LEU A 10 4.50 20.62 -33.78
N LYS A 11 3.97 21.72 -34.33
CA LYS A 11 4.25 22.12 -35.73
C LYS A 11 5.71 22.48 -35.96
N LYS A 12 6.39 23.06 -34.96
CA LYS A 12 7.81 23.39 -35.07
C LYS A 12 8.66 22.11 -35.07
N ALA A 13 8.38 21.19 -34.15
CA ALA A 13 9.05 19.89 -34.07
C ALA A 13 8.78 19.03 -35.31
N ALA A 14 7.55 19.05 -35.84
CA ALA A 14 7.19 18.28 -37.03
C ALA A 14 7.92 18.76 -38.31
N LYS A 15 8.32 20.04 -38.39
CA LYS A 15 9.11 20.57 -39.51
C LYS A 15 10.55 20.05 -39.55
N GLU A 16 11.06 19.57 -38.42
CA GLU A 16 12.40 18.99 -38.31
C GLU A 16 12.41 17.49 -38.70
N LEU A 17 11.22 16.92 -38.96
CA LEU A 17 11.04 15.53 -39.37
C LEU A 17 10.65 15.43 -40.85
N THR A 18 11.07 14.35 -41.48
CA THR A 18 10.64 13.99 -42.84
C THR A 18 9.19 13.51 -42.83
N LEU A 19 8.48 13.70 -43.94
CA LEU A 19 7.10 13.22 -44.10
C LEU A 19 6.92 11.73 -43.75
N GLY A 20 7.82 10.86 -44.21
CA GLY A 20 7.76 9.42 -43.91
C GLY A 20 7.79 9.13 -42.40
N LYS A 21 8.73 9.72 -41.66
CA LYS A 21 8.79 9.59 -40.20
C LYS A 21 7.53 10.12 -39.49
N LEU A 22 6.91 11.18 -40.02
CA LEU A 22 5.64 11.68 -39.47
C LEU A 22 4.51 10.67 -39.70
N THR A 23 4.48 10.01 -40.86
CA THR A 23 3.53 8.94 -41.16
C THR A 23 3.72 7.74 -40.21
N ASP A 24 4.95 7.30 -39.99
CA ASP A 24 5.24 6.17 -39.07
C ASP A 24 4.82 6.47 -37.63
N VAL A 25 5.05 7.72 -37.18
CA VAL A 25 4.61 8.18 -35.85
C VAL A 25 3.08 8.20 -35.76
N ILE A 26 2.39 8.66 -36.80
CA ILE A 26 0.92 8.66 -36.84
C ILE A 26 0.38 7.22 -36.80
N GLU A 27 0.98 6.30 -37.55
CA GLU A 27 0.59 4.89 -37.55
C GLU A 27 0.75 4.27 -36.16
N THR A 28 1.90 4.49 -35.52
CA THR A 28 2.16 4.02 -34.15
C THR A 28 1.13 4.58 -33.16
N LEU A 29 0.82 5.88 -33.24
CA LEU A 29 -0.16 6.51 -32.36
C LEU A 29 -1.56 5.95 -32.58
N ASN A 30 -1.94 5.65 -33.82
CA ASN A 30 -3.23 5.03 -34.12
C ASN A 30 -3.33 3.60 -33.58
N THR A 31 -2.25 2.81 -33.65
CA THR A 31 -2.20 1.48 -33.02
C THR A 31 -2.39 1.59 -31.51
N VAL A 32 -1.65 2.49 -30.84
CA VAL A 32 -1.80 2.71 -29.40
C VAL A 32 -3.22 3.17 -29.05
N LEU A 33 -3.84 4.04 -29.86
CA LEU A 33 -5.23 4.45 -29.63
C LEU A 33 -6.20 3.27 -29.75
N ALA A 34 -6.02 2.39 -30.74
CA ALA A 34 -6.85 1.20 -30.90
C ALA A 34 -6.69 0.24 -29.70
N GLU A 35 -5.47 0.01 -29.23
CA GLU A 35 -5.20 -0.80 -28.04
C GLU A 35 -5.88 -0.22 -26.80
N ARG A 36 -5.78 1.10 -26.59
CA ARG A 36 -6.44 1.79 -25.46
C ARG A 36 -7.96 1.73 -25.54
N GLN A 37 -8.53 1.80 -26.74
CA GLN A 37 -9.97 1.67 -26.92
C GLN A 37 -10.44 0.25 -26.53
N VAL A 38 -9.70 -0.79 -26.92
CA VAL A 38 -9.98 -2.18 -26.51
C VAL A 38 -9.84 -2.35 -25.00
N GLU A 39 -8.81 -1.77 -24.37
CA GLU A 39 -8.66 -1.78 -22.90
C GLU A 39 -9.87 -1.15 -22.21
N VAL A 40 -10.33 0.02 -22.68
CA VAL A 40 -11.49 0.71 -22.10
C VAL A 40 -12.77 -0.12 -22.24
N GLU A 41 -12.98 -0.76 -23.39
CA GLU A 41 -14.13 -1.64 -23.62
C GLU A 41 -14.09 -2.86 -22.71
N LEU A 42 -12.91 -3.49 -22.55
CA LEU A 42 -12.72 -4.62 -21.65
C LEU A 42 -12.97 -4.23 -20.18
N ILE A 43 -12.44 -3.08 -19.76
CA ILE A 43 -12.67 -2.54 -18.42
C ILE A 43 -14.18 -2.34 -18.19
N THR A 44 -14.88 -1.77 -19.17
CA THR A 44 -16.33 -1.56 -19.09
C THR A 44 -17.10 -2.88 -18.95
N GLN A 45 -16.70 -3.91 -19.70
CA GLN A 45 -17.31 -5.25 -19.59
C GLN A 45 -17.03 -5.90 -18.22
N LEU A 46 -15.79 -5.79 -17.72
CA LEU A 46 -15.42 -6.28 -16.40
C LEU A 46 -16.20 -5.58 -15.29
N GLU A 47 -16.40 -4.26 -15.39
CA GLU A 47 -17.23 -3.51 -14.45
C GLU A 47 -18.68 -3.98 -14.44
N GLN A 48 -19.27 -4.24 -15.62
CA GLN A 48 -20.64 -4.75 -15.72
C GLN A 48 -20.77 -6.15 -15.10
N LEU A 49 -19.82 -7.04 -15.38
CA LEU A 49 -19.77 -8.38 -14.81
C LEU A 49 -19.59 -8.34 -13.30
N ALA A 50 -18.69 -7.51 -12.80
CA ALA A 50 -18.48 -7.32 -11.37
C ALA A 50 -19.75 -6.80 -10.67
N LYS A 51 -20.43 -5.80 -11.27
CA LYS A 51 -21.72 -5.32 -10.78
C LYS A 51 -22.78 -6.43 -10.75
N SER A 52 -22.86 -7.27 -11.80
CA SER A 52 -23.82 -8.39 -11.82
C SER A 52 -23.53 -9.46 -10.77
N GLN A 53 -22.28 -9.59 -10.33
CA GLN A 53 -21.86 -10.48 -9.24
C GLN A 53 -21.99 -9.84 -7.86
N GLY A 54 -22.53 -8.61 -7.79
CA GLY A 54 -22.79 -7.91 -6.53
C GLY A 54 -21.60 -7.12 -5.99
N PHE A 55 -20.51 -6.97 -6.74
CA PHE A 55 -19.39 -6.11 -6.34
C PHE A 55 -19.76 -4.63 -6.49
N THR A 56 -19.40 -3.83 -5.48
CA THR A 56 -19.58 -2.37 -5.52
C THR A 56 -18.37 -1.70 -6.19
N LEU A 57 -18.55 -0.50 -6.75
CA LEU A 57 -17.48 0.28 -7.39
C LEU A 57 -16.31 0.59 -6.41
N GLU A 58 -16.58 0.62 -5.11
CA GLU A 58 -15.59 0.81 -4.05
C GLU A 58 -14.68 -0.42 -3.88
N GLN A 59 -15.24 -1.63 -3.97
CA GLN A 59 -14.47 -2.87 -3.91
C GLN A 59 -13.62 -3.08 -5.16
N LEU A 60 -13.99 -2.46 -6.27
CA LEU A 60 -13.22 -2.42 -7.52
C LEU A 60 -12.16 -1.30 -7.54
N GLY A 61 -12.05 -0.50 -6.46
CA GLY A 61 -11.00 0.51 -6.31
C GLY A 61 -11.24 1.82 -7.07
N TYR A 62 -12.42 2.04 -7.66
CA TYR A 62 -12.74 3.26 -8.42
C TYR A 62 -12.95 4.51 -7.55
N LYS A 63 -13.05 4.34 -6.23
CA LYS A 63 -13.06 5.44 -5.27
C LYS A 63 -11.73 5.46 -4.53
N LEU A 64 -10.84 6.36 -4.94
CA LEU A 64 -9.75 6.85 -4.09
C LEU A 64 -10.38 7.69 -2.97
N ASN A 65 -10.84 7.03 -1.90
CA ASN A 65 -11.08 7.75 -0.66
C ASN A 65 -9.72 8.16 -0.10
N ASN A 66 -9.45 9.47 -0.17
CA ASN A 66 -8.33 10.14 0.48
C ASN A 66 -8.57 10.30 1.99
N ASP A 67 -9.35 9.39 2.58
CA ASP A 67 -9.70 9.41 3.99
C ASP A 67 -9.90 7.95 4.45
N SER A 68 -8.80 7.19 4.47
CA SER A 68 -8.75 5.95 5.23
C SER A 68 -8.47 6.32 6.70
N LEU A 69 -9.47 6.90 7.35
CA LEU A 69 -9.63 6.69 8.78
C LEU A 69 -9.88 5.19 8.94
N SER A 70 -8.90 4.51 9.54
CA SER A 70 -9.04 3.15 10.04
C SER A 70 -10.16 3.12 11.09
N THR A 71 -11.40 2.98 10.65
CA THR A 71 -12.48 2.54 11.53
C THR A 71 -12.46 1.03 11.53
N ASP A 72 -11.91 0.47 12.62
CA ASP A 72 -12.31 -0.83 13.13
C ASP A 72 -13.85 -0.88 13.11
N SER A 73 -14.39 -1.68 12.19
CA SER A 73 -15.78 -2.09 12.22
C SER A 73 -15.78 -3.60 12.18
N GLN A 74 -15.67 -4.15 13.39
CA GLN A 74 -16.26 -5.43 13.74
C GLN A 74 -17.77 -5.32 13.50
N ASP A 75 -18.23 -5.72 12.32
CA ASP A 75 -19.41 -6.57 12.13
C ASP A 75 -19.75 -6.62 10.64
N SER A 76 -19.53 -7.78 10.03
CA SER A 76 -20.18 -8.18 8.79
C SER A 76 -20.13 -9.71 8.70
N PRO A 77 -21.26 -10.41 8.90
CA PRO A 77 -21.32 -11.85 8.78
C PRO A 77 -21.52 -12.21 7.30
N ALA A 78 -20.43 -12.56 6.62
CA ALA A 78 -20.37 -13.44 5.43
C ALA A 78 -19.05 -13.20 4.69
N LYS A 79 -18.00 -13.95 5.05
CA LYS A 79 -16.84 -14.17 4.19
C LYS A 79 -16.49 -15.64 4.18
N ALA A 80 -17.29 -16.42 3.46
CA ALA A 80 -16.74 -17.59 2.80
C ALA A 80 -15.82 -17.11 1.65
N ASP A 81 -14.66 -17.75 1.51
CA ASP A 81 -13.87 -17.85 0.28
C ASP A 81 -12.81 -16.79 -0.10
N LYS A 82 -12.34 -15.93 0.81
CA LYS A 82 -11.00 -15.32 0.60
C LYS A 82 -9.97 -15.99 1.48
N ARG A 83 -9.11 -16.82 0.86
CA ARG A 83 -7.92 -17.41 1.49
C ARG A 83 -7.13 -16.32 2.22
N PRO A 84 -7.03 -16.34 3.56
CA PRO A 84 -6.20 -15.40 4.29
C PRO A 84 -4.74 -15.61 3.92
N THR A 85 -3.91 -14.57 3.96
CA THR A 85 -2.48 -14.73 3.70
C THR A 85 -1.82 -15.50 4.85
N LYS A 86 -1.05 -16.54 4.55
CA LYS A 86 -0.33 -17.32 5.56
C LYS A 86 0.50 -16.39 6.47
N PRO A 87 0.20 -16.32 7.77
CA PRO A 87 0.89 -15.43 8.69
C PRO A 87 2.39 -15.71 8.74
N LYS A 88 3.21 -14.65 8.75
CA LYS A 88 4.66 -14.73 8.97
C LYS A 88 5.02 -13.85 10.15
N PHE A 89 5.64 -14.44 11.16
CA PHE A 89 6.15 -13.68 12.31
C PHE A 89 7.41 -12.91 11.91
N LYS A 90 7.39 -11.59 12.10
CA LYS A 90 8.58 -10.75 11.93
C LYS A 90 9.14 -10.41 13.30
N THR A 91 10.38 -10.82 13.55
CA THR A 91 11.11 -10.45 14.77
C THR A 91 11.52 -8.99 14.70
N ILE A 92 11.38 -8.26 15.80
CA ILE A 92 11.82 -6.86 15.91
C ILE A 92 13.33 -6.86 16.15
N ASN A 93 14.10 -6.29 15.21
CA ASN A 93 15.53 -6.05 15.39
C ASN A 93 15.74 -4.66 16.00
N LYS A 94 16.26 -4.60 17.23
CA LYS A 94 16.51 -3.37 18.00
C LYS A 94 17.38 -2.37 17.23
N ASP A 95 18.42 -2.84 16.55
CA ASP A 95 19.41 -1.97 15.89
C ASP A 95 18.85 -1.29 14.63
N SER A 96 17.79 -1.85 14.06
CA SER A 96 17.12 -1.31 12.86
C SER A 96 15.93 -0.40 13.21
N GLN A 97 15.66 -0.16 14.50
CA GLN A 97 14.54 0.67 14.92
C GLN A 97 14.87 2.16 14.92
N TYR A 98 13.84 2.95 14.64
CA TYR A 98 13.87 4.41 14.69
C TYR A 98 12.98 4.90 15.82
N PHE A 99 13.35 6.01 16.42
CA PHE A 99 12.66 6.63 17.54
C PHE A 99 12.45 8.11 17.26
N TYR A 100 11.46 8.69 17.92
CA TYR A 100 11.21 10.13 17.89
C TYR A 100 10.78 10.59 19.27
N VAL A 101 10.93 11.89 19.54
CA VAL A 101 10.45 12.50 20.79
C VAL A 101 9.25 13.36 20.48
N GLU A 102 8.12 13.03 21.10
CA GLU A 102 6.88 13.80 20.98
C GLU A 102 6.36 14.05 22.39
N ASN A 103 5.99 15.30 22.70
CA ASN A 103 5.54 15.73 24.02
C ASN A 103 6.52 15.38 25.17
N GLY A 104 7.83 15.38 24.88
CA GLY A 104 8.89 15.07 25.85
C GLY A 104 9.11 13.58 26.14
N GLN A 105 8.33 12.68 25.52
CA GLN A 105 8.45 11.23 25.66
C GLN A 105 9.07 10.60 24.42
N LEU A 106 9.93 9.60 24.62
CA LEU A 106 10.48 8.79 23.53
C LEU A 106 9.40 7.83 23.03
N GLN A 107 9.17 7.82 21.71
CA GLN A 107 8.28 6.88 21.05
C GLN A 107 9.05 6.07 20.00
N LEU A 108 8.65 4.81 19.82
CA LEU A 108 9.16 3.94 18.76
C LEU A 108 8.41 4.23 17.45
N LEU A 109 9.15 4.46 16.37
CA LEU A 109 8.58 4.58 15.04
C LEU A 109 8.12 3.20 14.54
N ARG A 110 6.81 2.94 14.60
CA ARG A 110 6.22 1.66 14.21
C ARG A 110 6.20 1.44 12.70
N THR A 111 6.11 2.50 11.90
CA THR A 111 6.02 2.41 10.43
C THR A 111 6.89 3.47 9.75
N HIS A 112 7.60 3.07 8.69
CA HIS A 112 8.44 3.99 7.92
C HIS A 112 7.64 5.05 7.16
N THR A 113 6.36 4.78 6.85
CA THR A 113 5.47 5.72 6.19
C THR A 113 5.21 6.98 7.03
N MET A 114 5.27 6.87 8.36
CA MET A 114 5.13 8.02 9.26
C MET A 114 6.37 8.91 9.33
N LYS A 115 7.54 8.43 8.90
CA LYS A 115 8.80 9.16 9.04
C LYS A 115 8.74 10.54 8.38
N LYS A 116 8.25 10.61 7.14
CA LYS A 116 8.14 11.87 6.38
C LYS A 116 7.16 12.85 7.06
N GLY A 117 5.99 12.35 7.47
CA GLY A 117 4.99 13.19 8.15
C GLY A 117 5.45 13.73 9.50
N LEU A 118 6.25 12.96 10.26
CA LEU A 118 6.86 13.43 11.51
C LEU A 118 7.92 14.51 11.26
N GLN A 119 8.77 14.32 10.25
CA GLN A 119 9.79 15.31 9.86
C GLN A 119 9.16 16.62 9.39
N GLU A 120 8.06 16.56 8.62
CA GLU A 120 7.30 17.74 8.20
C GLU A 120 6.67 18.50 9.38
N ARG A 121 6.32 17.80 10.48
CA ARG A 121 5.85 18.39 11.74
C ARG A 121 6.98 18.95 12.62
N GLY A 122 8.23 18.88 12.16
CA GLY A 122 9.41 19.32 12.92
C GLY A 122 9.84 18.34 14.02
N ILE A 123 9.33 17.11 14.02
CA ILE A 123 9.72 16.05 14.96
C ILE A 123 10.91 15.29 14.37
N ASP A 124 12.03 15.28 15.09
CA ASP A 124 13.22 14.55 14.64
C ASP A 124 13.08 13.04 14.88
N VAL A 125 13.45 12.27 13.85
CA VAL A 125 13.35 10.81 13.83
C VAL A 125 14.76 10.24 13.71
N VAL A 126 15.24 9.63 14.79
CA VAL A 126 16.62 9.19 14.94
C VAL A 126 16.72 7.66 15.07
N PRO A 127 17.78 7.03 14.54
CA PRO A 127 18.06 5.62 14.79
C PRO A 127 18.45 5.39 16.26
N VAL A 128 18.33 4.15 16.74
CA VAL A 128 18.66 3.77 18.13
C VAL A 128 20.04 4.25 18.59
N THR A 129 21.03 4.26 17.69
CA THR A 129 22.41 4.69 17.97
C THR A 129 22.56 6.18 18.23
N LYS A 130 21.58 6.99 17.82
CA LYS A 130 21.56 8.45 17.98
C LYS A 130 20.53 8.90 19.02
N VAL A 131 19.88 7.98 19.74
CA VAL A 131 18.96 8.32 20.83
C VAL A 131 19.75 8.88 22.01
N ASP A 132 19.23 9.96 22.62
CA ASP A 132 19.82 10.58 23.80
C ASP A 132 19.91 9.57 24.96
N LYS A 133 21.06 9.54 25.64
CA LYS A 133 21.34 8.64 26.77
C LYS A 133 20.30 8.73 27.88
N LYS A 134 19.62 9.88 28.03
CA LYS A 134 18.53 10.05 29.02
C LYS A 134 17.36 9.10 28.81
N TYR A 135 17.14 8.62 27.58
CA TYR A 135 16.06 7.69 27.24
C TYR A 135 16.52 6.24 27.08
N ALA A 136 17.80 5.94 27.33
CA ALA A 136 18.35 4.59 27.12
C ALA A 136 17.57 3.50 27.87
N LYS A 137 17.08 3.80 29.08
CA LYS A 137 16.25 2.87 29.87
C LYS A 137 14.84 2.66 29.31
N GLN A 138 14.32 3.60 28.53
CA GLN A 138 12.98 3.51 27.93
C GLN A 138 12.99 2.69 26.63
N ILE A 139 14.13 2.63 25.93
CA ILE A 139 14.28 1.89 24.68
C ILE A 139 13.90 0.42 24.86
N ASP A 140 14.44 -0.24 25.88
CA ASP A 140 14.19 -1.67 26.10
C ASP A 140 12.71 -1.95 26.40
N GLY A 141 12.05 -1.08 27.17
CA GLY A 141 10.61 -1.17 27.42
C GLY A 141 9.79 -1.02 26.14
N LEU A 142 10.08 0.00 25.33
CA LEU A 142 9.38 0.24 24.06
C LEU A 142 9.55 -0.91 23.07
N ILE A 143 10.72 -1.53 23.03
CA ILE A 143 10.97 -2.71 22.19
C ILE A 143 10.24 -3.94 22.72
N ALA A 144 10.19 -4.14 24.04
CA ALA A 144 9.45 -5.23 24.66
C ALA A 144 7.94 -5.11 24.39
N ASP A 145 7.37 -3.91 24.57
CA ASP A 145 5.95 -3.63 24.31
C ASP A 145 5.61 -3.85 22.83
N ALA A 146 6.46 -3.36 21.92
CA ALA A 146 6.28 -3.59 20.49
C ALA A 146 6.38 -5.07 20.12
N THR A 147 7.24 -5.82 20.82
CA THR A 147 7.38 -7.28 20.61
C THR A 147 6.14 -8.01 21.10
N ALA A 148 5.61 -7.66 22.28
CA ALA A 148 4.37 -8.22 22.81
C ALA A 148 3.20 -7.96 21.84
N GLN A 149 3.08 -6.72 21.35
CA GLN A 149 2.06 -6.37 20.36
C GLN A 149 2.24 -7.12 19.03
N ALA A 150 3.48 -7.38 18.60
CA ALA A 150 3.76 -8.17 17.40
C ALA A 150 3.36 -9.65 17.56
N VAL A 151 3.55 -10.23 18.76
CA VAL A 151 3.11 -11.60 19.09
C VAL A 151 1.59 -11.68 19.10
N GLU A 152 0.92 -10.74 19.76
CA GLU A 152 -0.55 -10.66 19.79
C GLU A 152 -1.14 -10.57 18.38
N ASN A 153 -0.64 -9.64 17.56
CA ASN A 153 -1.07 -9.49 16.17
C ASN A 153 -0.79 -10.73 15.30
N PHE A 154 0.29 -11.46 15.58
CA PHE A 154 0.58 -12.71 14.88
C PHE A 154 -0.39 -13.80 15.29
N ASN A 155 -0.65 -13.95 16.60
CA ASN A 155 -1.58 -14.95 17.13
C ASN A 155 -3.01 -14.72 16.62
N ALA A 156 -3.46 -13.47 16.53
CA ALA A 156 -4.75 -13.13 15.93
C ALA A 156 -4.83 -13.52 14.44
N LYS A 157 -3.74 -13.35 13.69
CA LYS A 157 -3.65 -13.79 12.29
C LYS A 157 -3.59 -15.31 12.16
N VAL A 158 -2.95 -15.99 13.10
CA VAL A 158 -2.93 -17.46 13.18
C VAL A 158 -4.33 -17.99 13.45
N ASP A 159 -5.11 -17.36 14.32
CA ASP A 159 -6.51 -17.74 14.55
C ASP A 159 -7.33 -17.66 13.27
N ALA A 160 -7.29 -16.53 12.57
CA ALA A 160 -7.99 -16.35 11.30
C ALA A 160 -7.52 -17.34 10.21
N TRP A 161 -6.22 -17.65 10.17
CA TRP A 161 -5.68 -18.66 9.24
C TRP A 161 -6.14 -20.07 9.61
N ASN A 162 -6.10 -20.45 10.88
CA ASN A 162 -6.46 -21.78 11.35
C ASN A 162 -7.95 -22.06 11.18
N GLU A 163 -8.80 -21.06 11.38
CA GLU A 163 -10.24 -21.16 11.13
C GLU A 163 -10.52 -21.46 9.65
N TRP A 164 -9.85 -20.75 8.73
CA TRP A 164 -9.94 -21.04 7.30
C TRP A 164 -9.30 -22.38 6.93
N ALA A 165 -8.13 -22.70 7.47
CA ALA A 165 -7.37 -23.91 7.14
C ALA A 165 -8.09 -25.18 7.61
N ALA A 166 -8.77 -25.15 8.76
CA ALA A 166 -9.60 -26.25 9.24
C ALA A 166 -10.76 -26.57 8.28
N ALA A 167 -11.37 -25.55 7.68
CA ALA A 167 -12.46 -25.72 6.70
C ALA A 167 -11.97 -26.17 5.31
N ASN A 168 -10.69 -25.97 4.99
CA ASN A 168 -10.10 -26.19 3.66
C ASN A 168 -9.02 -27.30 3.63
N ALA A 169 -8.88 -28.07 4.71
CA ALA A 169 -7.86 -29.13 4.86
C ALA A 169 -6.41 -28.67 4.62
N GLU A 170 -6.08 -27.45 5.08
CA GLU A 170 -4.75 -26.85 4.97
C GLU A 170 -3.97 -26.92 6.31
N GLU A 171 -2.68 -26.57 6.27
CA GLU A 171 -1.78 -26.63 7.43
C GLU A 171 -2.23 -25.71 8.58
N ILE A 172 -2.41 -26.26 9.78
CA ILE A 172 -2.69 -25.51 11.01
C ILE A 172 -1.38 -24.98 11.59
N LEU A 173 -1.34 -23.68 11.89
CA LEU A 173 -0.19 -23.01 12.47
C LEU A 173 -0.27 -22.93 14.00
N THR A 174 0.89 -22.96 14.64
CA THR A 174 1.02 -22.78 16.10
C THR A 174 1.20 -21.31 16.47
N LYS A 175 0.53 -20.89 17.54
CA LYS A 175 0.72 -19.57 18.17
C LYS A 175 2.11 -19.44 18.79
N LYS A 176 2.55 -18.20 19.00
CA LYS A 176 3.78 -17.86 19.73
C LYS A 176 3.49 -17.33 21.12
#